data_AF-A0A255I8M2-F1
#
_entry.id   AF-A0A255I8M2-F1
#
_cell.length_a   1.000
_cell.length_b   1.000
_cell.length_c   1.000
_cell.angle_alpha   90.00
_cell.angle_beta   90.00
_cell.angle_gamma   90.00
#
_symmetry.space_group_name_H-M   'P 1'
#
loop_
_entity.id
_entity.type
_entity.pdbx_description
1 polymer ?
#
loop_
_entity_poly.entity_id
_entity_poly.type
_entity_poly.pdbx_seq_one_letter_code
_entity_poly.pdbx_strand_id
1 'polypeptide(L)'
;MTRGNQRIALLILIPMLIFTYFITVYSQTKSHNYPEKVIYEYFEYKNEKDIESISKLLYNPQDISYIQLEINNLNNISLISVIEEKDESLITAYTKYNNEFSERNVKIYKVKYQVSYNSDSSRYDQSGIYESWCFLTKNNSNSKWYIDILDI
;
A
#
# COMPACT_ATOMS: atom_id res chain seq x y z
N MET A 1 -31.86 16.49 35.96
CA MET A 1 -31.91 15.41 34.94
C MET A 1 -32.62 14.22 35.55
N THR A 2 -33.81 13.86 35.09
CA THR A 2 -34.61 12.77 35.66
C THR A 2 -33.95 11.41 35.35
N ARG A 3 -34.04 10.47 36.29
CA ARG A 3 -33.45 9.12 36.22
C ARG A 3 -33.81 8.36 34.92
N GLY A 4 -34.93 8.71 34.28
CA GLY A 4 -35.36 8.21 32.97
C GLY A 4 -34.50 8.71 31.80
N ASN A 5 -34.12 9.99 31.79
CA ASN A 5 -33.29 10.57 30.72
C ASN A 5 -31.86 9.99 30.75
N GLN A 6 -31.35 9.67 31.94
CA GLN A 6 -30.04 8.99 32.09
C GLN A 6 -30.08 7.55 31.56
N ARG A 7 -31.19 6.82 31.77
CA ARG A 7 -31.37 5.45 31.25
C ARG A 7 -31.51 5.42 29.73
N ILE A 8 -32.23 6.39 29.15
CA ILE A 8 -32.35 6.53 27.70
C ILE A 8 -31.00 6.90 27.07
N ALA A 9 -30.25 7.82 27.70
CA ALA A 9 -28.90 8.16 27.23
C ALA A 9 -27.99 6.93 27.23
N LEU A 10 -27.99 6.13 28.31
CA LEU A 10 -27.19 4.88 28.39
C LEU A 10 -27.59 3.85 27.34
N LEU A 11 -28.88 3.70 27.05
CA LEU A 11 -29.39 2.77 26.02
C LEU A 11 -28.95 3.15 24.61
N ILE A 12 -28.66 4.42 24.34
CA ILE A 12 -28.18 4.90 23.04
C ILE A 12 -26.66 4.86 22.98
N LEU A 13 -25.97 5.24 24.06
CA LEU A 13 -24.52 5.43 24.06
C LEU A 13 -23.76 4.09 23.97
N ILE A 14 -24.26 3.05 24.62
CA ILE A 14 -23.63 1.72 24.63
C ILE A 14 -23.61 1.08 23.23
N PRO A 15 -24.74 0.94 22.51
CA PRO A 15 -24.70 0.38 21.16
C PRO A 15 -23.94 1.26 20.17
N MET A 16 -23.92 2.58 20.36
CA MET A 16 -23.15 3.50 19.53
C MET A 16 -21.63 3.31 19.71
N LEU A 17 -21.16 3.10 20.95
CA LEU A 17 -19.76 2.76 21.25
C LEU A 17 -19.37 1.37 20.73
N ILE A 18 -20.27 0.39 20.84
CA ILE A 18 -20.05 -0.95 20.30
C ILE A 18 -19.95 -0.88 18.77
N PHE A 19 -20.83 -0.11 18.12
CA PHE A 19 -20.82 0.07 16.67
C PHE A 19 -19.56 0.79 16.17
N THR A 20 -19.11 1.85 16.84
CA THR A 20 -17.85 2.52 16.48
C THR A 20 -16.65 1.63 16.71
N TYR A 21 -16.63 0.84 17.79
CA TYR A 21 -15.59 -0.17 18.01
C TYR A 21 -15.59 -1.23 16.88
N PHE A 22 -16.75 -1.79 16.53
CA PHE A 22 -16.87 -2.76 15.44
C PHE A 22 -16.44 -2.16 14.10
N ILE A 23 -16.87 -0.94 13.75
CA ILE A 23 -16.41 -0.28 12.51
C ILE A 23 -14.89 -0.09 12.52
N THR A 24 -14.32 0.36 13.64
CA THR A 24 -12.88 0.68 13.75
C THR A 24 -12.00 -0.58 13.73
N VAL A 25 -12.44 -1.68 14.33
CA VAL A 25 -11.70 -2.96 14.32
C VAL A 25 -11.90 -3.71 13.01
N TYR A 26 -13.13 -3.68 12.46
CA TYR A 26 -13.43 -4.28 11.16
C TYR A 26 -12.71 -3.56 10.01
N SER A 27 -12.60 -2.23 10.08
CA SER A 27 -11.84 -1.46 9.10
C SER A 27 -10.34 -1.77 9.16
N GLN A 28 -9.76 -1.88 10.36
CA GLN A 28 -8.34 -2.23 10.53
C GLN A 28 -8.00 -3.65 10.07
N THR A 29 -8.88 -4.64 10.31
CA THR A 29 -8.65 -6.04 9.92
C THR A 29 -8.88 -6.29 8.42
N LYS A 30 -9.78 -5.55 7.77
CA LYS A 30 -9.92 -5.56 6.31
C LYS A 30 -8.83 -4.77 5.60
N SER A 31 -8.44 -3.64 6.17
CA SER A 31 -7.43 -2.72 5.61
C SER A 31 -6.15 -3.43 5.16
N HIS A 32 -5.61 -4.36 5.95
CA HIS A 32 -4.31 -4.98 5.65
C HIS A 32 -4.36 -6.21 4.71
N ASN A 33 -5.55 -6.70 4.37
CA ASN A 33 -5.71 -7.93 3.58
C ASN A 33 -5.96 -7.67 2.09
N TYR A 34 -6.26 -6.42 1.70
CA TYR A 34 -6.41 -6.04 0.30
C TYR A 34 -5.05 -5.63 -0.28
N PRO A 35 -4.50 -6.39 -1.24
CA PRO A 35 -3.20 -6.11 -1.82
C PRO A 35 -3.16 -4.73 -2.48
N GLU A 36 -4.25 -4.33 -3.16
CA GLU A 36 -4.32 -3.01 -3.79
C GLU A 36 -4.13 -1.87 -2.79
N LYS A 37 -4.58 -2.04 -1.54
CA LYS A 37 -4.48 -0.98 -0.52
C LYS A 37 -3.02 -0.63 -0.23
N VAL A 38 -2.15 -1.63 -0.18
CA VAL A 38 -0.70 -1.44 0.06
C VAL A 38 -0.10 -0.57 -1.04
N ILE A 39 -0.56 -0.71 -2.29
CA ILE A 39 -0.13 0.12 -3.42
C ILE A 39 -0.61 1.56 -3.22
N TYR A 40 -1.87 1.79 -2.87
CA TYR A 40 -2.38 3.14 -2.62
C TYR A 40 -1.63 3.83 -1.48
N GLU A 41 -1.46 3.14 -0.35
CA GLU A 41 -0.71 3.64 0.82
C GLU A 41 0.75 3.96 0.45
N TYR A 42 1.41 3.12 -0.35
CA TYR A 42 2.77 3.38 -0.81
C TYR A 42 2.89 4.68 -1.61
N PHE A 43 1.99 4.92 -2.56
CA PHE A 43 2.01 6.16 -3.36
C PHE A 43 1.61 7.38 -2.53
N GLU A 44 0.69 7.23 -1.58
CA GLU A 44 0.32 8.28 -0.62
C GLU A 44 1.54 8.67 0.23
N TYR A 45 2.22 7.70 0.83
CA TYR A 45 3.41 7.96 1.64
C TYR A 45 4.58 8.53 0.84
N LYS A 46 4.70 8.20 -0.47
CA LYS A 46 5.66 8.89 -1.37
C LYS A 46 5.37 10.38 -1.48
N ASN A 47 4.10 10.79 -1.59
CA ASN A 47 3.72 12.21 -1.61
C ASN A 47 3.99 12.90 -0.27
N GLU A 48 3.70 12.23 0.83
CA GLU A 48 3.94 12.75 2.18
C GLU A 48 5.43 12.74 2.57
N LYS A 49 6.26 12.06 1.78
CA LYS A 49 7.68 11.79 2.07
C LYS A 49 7.87 11.06 3.40
N ASP A 50 6.90 10.23 3.78
CA ASP A 50 6.93 9.43 5.02
C ASP A 50 7.72 8.12 4.81
N ILE A 51 9.04 8.25 4.94
CA ILE A 51 9.98 7.12 4.83
C ILE A 51 9.72 6.03 5.86
N GLU A 52 9.28 6.37 7.08
CA GLU A 52 9.03 5.39 8.12
C GLU A 52 7.85 4.50 7.73
N SER A 53 6.76 5.11 7.26
CA SER A 53 5.57 4.38 6.81
C SER A 53 5.85 3.58 5.54
N ILE A 54 6.62 4.12 4.58
CA ILE A 54 7.06 3.36 3.40
C ILE A 54 7.84 2.11 3.81
N SER A 55 8.81 2.23 4.71
CA SER A 55 9.66 1.09 5.13
C SER A 55 8.86 -0.09 5.69
N LYS A 56 7.70 0.18 6.30
CA LYS A 56 6.79 -0.84 6.86
C LYS A 56 6.00 -1.58 5.78
N LEU A 57 5.90 -1.02 4.58
CA LEU A 57 5.24 -1.63 3.43
C LEU A 57 6.18 -2.50 2.59
N LEU A 58 7.50 -2.39 2.79
CA LEU A 58 8.49 -3.11 1.98
C LEU A 58 8.72 -4.53 2.50
N TYR A 59 8.93 -5.48 1.58
CA TYR A 59 9.34 -6.83 1.93
C TYR A 59 10.79 -6.81 2.48
N ASN A 60 11.67 -6.10 1.78
CA ASN A 60 13.04 -5.86 2.20
C ASN A 60 13.22 -4.39 2.64
N PRO A 61 13.36 -4.11 3.95
CA PRO A 61 13.52 -2.75 4.45
C PRO A 61 14.79 -2.04 3.97
N GLN A 62 15.80 -2.77 3.46
CA GLN A 62 17.06 -2.17 2.98
C GLN A 62 16.88 -1.34 1.70
N ASP A 63 15.82 -1.63 0.94
CA ASP A 63 15.52 -0.96 -0.33
C ASP A 63 15.02 0.48 -0.12
N ILE A 64 14.76 0.87 1.13
CA ILE A 64 14.32 2.23 1.49
C ILE A 64 15.30 3.31 1.04
N SER A 65 16.60 2.98 0.97
CA SER A 65 17.64 3.90 0.52
C SER A 65 17.46 4.33 -0.95
N TYR A 66 17.06 3.41 -1.81
CA TYR A 66 16.75 3.68 -3.22
C TYR A 66 15.52 4.58 -3.35
N ILE A 67 14.44 4.25 -2.62
CA ILE A 67 13.21 5.04 -2.64
C ILE A 67 13.44 6.45 -2.10
N GLN A 68 14.26 6.60 -1.06
CA GLN A 68 14.55 7.91 -0.47
C GLN A 68 15.19 8.85 -1.49
N LEU A 69 16.06 8.35 -2.37
CA LEU A 69 16.63 9.14 -3.46
C LEU A 69 15.55 9.59 -4.45
N GLU A 70 14.63 8.70 -4.84
CA GLU A 70 13.53 9.03 -5.75
C GLU A 70 12.58 10.10 -5.17
N ILE A 71 12.19 9.97 -3.90
CA ILE A 71 11.17 10.84 -3.31
C ILE A 71 11.70 12.24 -2.93
N ASN A 72 13.02 12.42 -2.79
CA ASN A 72 13.59 13.71 -2.43
C ASN A 72 13.28 14.78 -3.49
N ASN A 73 13.37 14.40 -4.77
CA ASN A 73 13.11 15.28 -5.90
C ASN A 73 11.62 15.30 -6.31
N LEU A 74 10.82 14.40 -5.73
CA LEU A 74 9.40 14.28 -6.03
C LEU A 74 8.63 15.50 -5.52
N ASN A 75 7.85 16.11 -6.41
CA ASN A 75 6.86 17.12 -6.06
C ASN A 75 5.52 16.44 -5.75
N ASN A 76 5.02 15.63 -6.69
CA ASN A 76 3.78 14.89 -6.54
C ASN A 76 3.76 13.66 -7.46
N ILE A 77 3.15 12.58 -6.99
CA ILE A 77 2.81 11.36 -7.74
C ILE A 77 1.32 11.05 -7.59
N SER A 78 0.62 10.79 -8.69
CA SER A 78 -0.81 10.49 -8.69
C SER A 78 -1.07 9.18 -9.40
N LEU A 79 -1.74 8.25 -8.72
CA LEU A 79 -2.18 6.99 -9.32
C LEU A 79 -3.33 7.25 -10.31
N ILE A 80 -3.15 6.76 -11.54
CA ILE A 80 -4.17 6.79 -12.59
C ILE A 80 -4.94 5.47 -12.62
N SER A 81 -4.24 4.34 -12.53
CA SER A 81 -4.86 3.02 -12.50
C SER A 81 -3.99 1.98 -11.82
N VAL A 82 -4.64 1.03 -11.13
CA VAL A 82 -4.03 -0.16 -10.55
C VAL A 82 -4.81 -1.36 -11.05
N ILE A 83 -4.20 -2.20 -11.89
CA ILE A 83 -4.85 -3.35 -12.53
C ILE A 83 -4.07 -4.61 -12.16
N GLU A 84 -4.74 -5.61 -11.60
CA GLU A 84 -4.11 -6.91 -11.30
C GLU A 84 -3.68 -7.60 -12.60
N GLU A 85 -2.41 -7.96 -12.68
CA GLU A 85 -1.85 -8.77 -13.75
C GLU A 85 -2.06 -10.24 -13.41
N LYS A 86 -2.68 -10.96 -14.35
CA LYS A 86 -3.09 -12.37 -14.18
C LYS A 86 -2.33 -13.30 -15.11
N ASP A 87 -1.36 -12.78 -15.86
CA ASP A 87 -0.46 -13.60 -16.64
C ASP A 87 0.34 -14.53 -15.73
N GLU A 88 -0.04 -15.81 -15.72
CA GLU A 88 0.61 -16.86 -14.95
C GLU A 88 2.09 -16.98 -15.30
N SER A 89 2.49 -16.70 -16.55
CA SER A 89 3.89 -16.78 -16.96
C SER A 89 4.76 -15.75 -16.25
N LEU A 90 4.22 -14.56 -15.98
CA LEU A 90 4.92 -13.50 -15.24
C LEU A 90 5.03 -13.87 -13.76
N ILE A 91 3.97 -14.41 -13.17
CA ILE A 91 3.95 -14.88 -11.77
C ILE A 91 4.95 -16.03 -11.58
N THR A 92 4.97 -17.00 -12.50
CA THR A 92 5.92 -18.11 -12.46
C THR A 92 7.35 -17.64 -12.70
N ALA A 93 7.59 -16.68 -13.60
CA ALA A 93 8.93 -16.12 -13.83
C ALA A 93 9.47 -15.44 -12.56
N TYR A 94 8.63 -14.61 -11.92
CA TYR A 94 8.97 -13.92 -10.68
C TYR A 94 9.25 -14.90 -9.52
N THR A 95 8.40 -15.91 -9.32
CA THR A 95 8.59 -16.90 -8.24
C THR A 95 9.77 -17.83 -8.49
N LYS A 96 10.09 -18.14 -9.74
CA LYS A 96 11.29 -18.92 -10.09
C LYS A 96 12.58 -18.14 -9.82
N TYR A 97 12.55 -16.82 -10.03
CA TYR A 97 13.67 -15.95 -9.65
C TYR A 97 13.78 -15.84 -8.13
N ASN A 98 12.64 -15.72 -7.44
CA ASN A 98 12.54 -15.59 -5.98
C ASN A 98 12.03 -16.89 -5.34
N ASN A 99 12.94 -17.86 -5.16
CA ASN A 99 12.65 -19.19 -4.60
C ASN A 99 12.00 -19.20 -3.18
N GLU A 100 11.88 -18.05 -2.54
CA GLU A 100 11.28 -17.88 -1.23
C GLU A 100 9.74 -17.85 -1.27
N PHE A 101 9.14 -17.54 -2.42
CA PHE A 101 7.70 -17.31 -2.52
C PHE A 101 6.96 -18.40 -3.28
N SER A 102 5.82 -18.82 -2.73
CA SER A 102 4.81 -19.58 -3.47
C SER A 102 4.03 -18.64 -4.38
N GLU A 103 3.67 -19.08 -5.60
CA GLU A 103 2.80 -18.35 -6.53
C GLU A 103 1.52 -17.82 -5.88
N ARG A 104 0.93 -18.57 -4.94
CA ARG A 104 -0.30 -18.16 -4.22
C ARG A 104 -0.10 -16.99 -3.25
N ASN A 105 1.15 -16.68 -2.95
CA ASN A 105 1.56 -15.59 -2.07
C ASN A 105 2.16 -14.41 -2.85
N VAL A 106 2.05 -14.43 -4.17
CA VAL A 106 2.48 -13.34 -5.05
C VAL A 106 1.27 -12.78 -5.78
N LYS A 107 1.21 -11.46 -5.89
CA LYS A 107 0.32 -10.76 -6.81
C LYS A 107 1.11 -9.69 -7.53
N ILE A 108 0.79 -9.49 -8.80
CA ILE A 108 1.44 -8.48 -9.63
C ILE A 108 0.37 -7.51 -10.07
N TYR A 109 0.69 -6.22 -10.01
CA TYR A 109 -0.19 -5.16 -10.45
C TYR A 109 0.52 -4.30 -11.48
N LYS A 110 -0.15 -4.04 -12.60
CA LYS A 110 0.27 -2.99 -13.52
C LYS A 110 -0.27 -1.65 -13.02
N VAL A 111 0.64 -0.77 -12.65
CA VAL A 111 0.34 0.53 -12.05
C VAL A 111 0.66 1.62 -13.06
N LYS A 112 -0.33 2.47 -13.35
CA LYS A 112 -0.16 3.68 -14.16
C LYS A 112 -0.23 4.88 -13.24
N TYR A 113 0.73 5.79 -13.36
CA TYR A 113 0.80 6.97 -12.51
C TYR A 113 1.37 8.17 -13.27
N GLN A 114 0.98 9.36 -12.83
CA GLN A 114 1.57 10.61 -13.26
C GLN A 114 2.52 11.09 -12.18
N VAL A 115 3.73 11.47 -12.55
CA VAL A 115 4.75 11.98 -11.64
C VAL A 115 5.17 13.39 -12.06
N SER A 116 5.46 14.22 -11.07
CA SER A 116 6.02 15.54 -11.23
C SER A 116 7.19 15.72 -10.28
N TYR A 117 8.30 16.22 -10.82
CA TYR A 117 9.53 16.48 -10.08
C TYR A 117 9.80 17.99 -10.01
N ASN A 118 10.60 18.40 -9.02
CA ASN A 118 11.04 19.79 -8.91
C ASN A 118 11.96 20.17 -10.08
N SER A 119 11.92 21.41 -10.54
CA SER A 119 12.67 21.88 -11.73
C SER A 119 14.19 21.75 -11.65
N ASP A 120 14.74 21.60 -10.44
CA ASP A 120 16.17 21.37 -10.18
C ASP A 120 16.53 19.87 -10.16
N SER A 121 15.59 18.98 -10.48
CA SER A 121 15.82 17.55 -10.51
C SER A 121 16.78 17.16 -11.65
N SER A 122 17.51 16.06 -11.44
CA SER A 122 18.50 15.58 -12.40
C SER A 122 17.86 15.25 -13.75
N ARG A 123 18.67 15.14 -14.82
CA ARG A 123 18.21 14.79 -16.18
C ARG A 123 17.39 13.49 -16.28
N TYR A 124 17.43 12.66 -15.24
CA TYR A 124 16.75 11.36 -15.15
C TYR A 124 15.34 11.45 -14.53
N ASP A 125 15.01 12.56 -13.86
CA ASP A 125 13.73 12.75 -13.15
C ASP A 125 12.76 13.54 -14.04
N GLN A 126 12.22 12.88 -15.07
CA GLN A 126 11.29 13.52 -16.00
C GLN A 126 9.85 13.45 -15.47
N SER A 127 9.16 14.59 -15.49
CA SER A 127 7.73 14.62 -15.18
C SER A 127 6.94 14.03 -16.34
N GLY A 128 5.94 13.21 -16.05
CA GLY A 128 5.21 12.49 -17.10
C GLY A 128 4.28 11.43 -16.57
N ILE A 129 3.73 10.63 -17.49
CA ILE A 129 2.91 9.46 -17.17
C ILE A 129 3.75 8.22 -17.42
N TYR A 130 3.78 7.34 -16.44
CA TYR A 130 4.56 6.11 -16.45
C TYR A 130 3.67 4.91 -16.13
N GLU A 131 4.14 3.74 -16.55
CA GLU A 131 3.56 2.45 -16.22
C GLU A 131 4.67 1.56 -15.68
N SER A 132 4.43 0.91 -14.54
CA SER A 132 5.35 -0.06 -13.94
C SER A 132 4.60 -1.27 -13.39
N TRP A 133 5.32 -2.36 -13.20
CA TRP A 133 4.82 -3.50 -12.43
C TRP A 133 5.14 -3.30 -10.96
N CYS A 134 4.16 -3.59 -10.10
CA CYS A 134 4.31 -3.61 -8.66
C CYS A 134 4.08 -5.05 -8.18
N PHE A 135 5.12 -5.63 -7.57
CA PHE A 135 5.10 -6.98 -7.03
C PHE A 135 4.70 -6.92 -5.56
N LEU A 136 3.67 -7.67 -5.19
CA LEU A 136 3.22 -7.81 -3.81
C LEU A 136 3.42 -9.24 -3.34
N THR A 137 4.08 -9.41 -2.20
CA THR A 137 4.36 -10.71 -1.61
C THR A 137 3.88 -10.81 -0.17
N LYS A 138 3.70 -12.04 0.31
CA LYS A 138 3.44 -12.32 1.72
C LYS A 138 4.06 -13.64 2.16
N ASN A 139 4.47 -13.72 3.42
CA ASN A 139 5.15 -14.93 3.94
C ASN A 139 4.22 -16.15 3.99
N ASN A 140 2.93 -15.95 4.22
CA ASN A 140 1.92 -17.01 4.24
C ASN A 140 0.53 -16.45 3.97
N SER A 141 -0.47 -17.33 3.86
CA SER A 141 -1.85 -16.96 3.51
C SER A 141 -2.47 -15.88 4.40
N ASN A 142 -2.06 -15.82 5.68
CA ASN A 142 -2.63 -14.96 6.71
C ASN A 142 -1.74 -13.75 7.04
N SER A 143 -0.63 -13.59 6.33
CA SER A 143 0.30 -12.47 6.51
C SER A 143 -0.16 -11.26 5.72
N LYS A 144 0.32 -10.09 6.15
CA LYS A 144 0.18 -8.83 5.43
C LYS A 144 0.88 -8.91 4.07
N TRP A 145 0.41 -8.10 3.13
CA TRP A 145 1.08 -7.89 1.85
C TRP A 145 2.19 -6.86 2.00
N TYR A 146 3.29 -7.10 1.30
CA TYR A 146 4.47 -6.23 1.24
C TYR A 146 4.83 -5.98 -0.23
N ILE A 147 5.37 -4.80 -0.51
CA ILE A 147 5.93 -4.43 -1.81
C ILE A 147 7.34 -4.99 -1.91
N ASP A 148 7.60 -5.70 -2.99
CA ASP A 148 8.93 -6.05 -3.41
C ASP A 148 9.38 -5.12 -4.55
N ILE A 149 10.51 -4.44 -4.36
CA ILE A 149 11.04 -3.39 -5.26
C ILE A 149 11.97 -4.02 -6.30
N LEU A 150 11.71 -5.27 -6.68
CA LEU A 150 12.40 -5.89 -7.79
C LEU A 150 12.00 -5.22 -9.10
N ASP A 151 12.97 -4.57 -9.73
CA ASP A 151 12.96 -4.29 -11.16
C ASP A 151 13.38 -5.57 -11.90
N ILE A 152 12.43 -6.19 -12.62
CA ILE A 152 12.70 -7.25 -13.60
C ILE A 152 12.75 -6.63 -14.99
#